data_AF-A0A1H4BJ14-F1
#
_entry.id   AF-A0A1H4BJ14-F1
#
_cell.length_a   1.000
_cell.length_b   1.000
_cell.length_c   1.000
_cell.angle_alpha   90.00
_cell.angle_beta   90.00
_cell.angle_gamma   90.00
#
_symmetry.space_group_name_H-M   'P 1'
#
loop_
_entity.id
_entity.type
_entity.pdbx_description
1 polymer ?
#
loop_
_entity_poly.entity_id
_entity_poly.type
_entity_poly.pdbx_seq_one_letter_code
_entity_poly.pdbx_strand_id
1 'polypeptide(L)' 'MRLLYYYLQIILPIPLLLIFLQLGLTWVFGAGLLLYVCIYRPFITGYRLLAMGLIRREDFSKLFIPLYSTRYFYDLHFKP' A
#
# COMPACT_ATOMS: atom_id res chain seq x y z
N MET A 1 -13.31 -4.95 -3.14
CA MET A 1 -12.34 -4.79 -4.26
C MET A 1 -11.96 -6.17 -4.74
N ARG A 2 -11.95 -6.44 -6.06
CA ARG A 2 -11.41 -7.73 -6.54
C ARG A 2 -9.90 -7.80 -6.23
N LEU A 3 -9.44 -8.98 -5.84
CA LEU A 3 -8.02 -9.26 -5.52
C LEU A 3 -7.06 -8.69 -6.58
N LEU A 4 -7.40 -8.86 -7.85
CA LEU A 4 -6.60 -8.40 -8.99
C LEU A 4 -6.35 -6.88 -8.98
N TYR A 5 -7.38 -6.07 -8.72
CA TYR A 5 -7.23 -4.61 -8.69
C TYR A 5 -6.33 -4.16 -7.54
N TYR A 6 -6.39 -4.85 -6.40
CA TYR A 6 -5.52 -4.57 -5.28
C TYR A 6 -4.03 -4.80 -5.62
N TYR A 7 -3.71 -5.94 -6.26
CA TYR A 7 -2.33 -6.21 -6.67
C TYR A 7 -1.85 -5.27 -7.77
N LEU A 8 -2.71 -4.91 -8.72
CA LEU A 8 -2.38 -3.92 -9.75
C LEU A 8 -2.03 -2.56 -9.12
N GLN A 9 -2.80 -2.12 -8.11
CA GLN A 9 -2.50 -0.87 -7.39
C GLN A 9 -1.17 -0.93 -6.64
N ILE A 10 -0.75 -2.09 -6.12
CA ILE A 10 0.55 -2.23 -5.47
C ILE A 10 1.69 -2.16 -6.48
N ILE A 11 1.53 -2.76 -7.66
CA ILE A 11 2.58 -2.88 -8.67
C ILE A 11 2.73 -1.60 -9.49
N LEU A 12 1.64 -0.89 -9.76
CA LEU A 12 1.61 0.30 -10.63
C LEU A 12 2.62 1.42 -10.26
N PRO A 13 2.89 1.72 -8.97
CA PRO A 13 3.86 2.75 -8.61
C PRO A 13 5.31 2.31 -8.81
N ILE A 14 5.59 1.00 -8.93
CA ILE A 14 6.96 0.47 -9.03
C ILE A 14 7.63 0.91 -10.34
N PRO A 15 7.03 0.74 -11.54
CA PRO A 15 7.60 1.26 -12.78
C PRO A 15 7.88 2.77 -12.74
N LEU A 16 6.99 3.56 -12.12
CA LEU A 16 7.16 5.00 -12.00
C LEU A 16 8.39 5.36 -11.16
N LEU A 17 8.60 4.67 -10.03
CA LEU A 17 9.79 4.83 -9.20
C LEU A 17 11.07 4.43 -9.95
N LEU A 18 11.02 3.35 -10.73
CA LEU A 18 12.17 2.92 -11.54
C LEU A 18 12.55 3.94 -12.62
N ILE A 19 11.56 4.61 -13.23
CA ILE A 19 11.82 5.71 -14.18
C ILE A 19 12.56 6.86 -13.49
N PHE A 20 12.15 7.26 -12.28
CA PHE A 20 12.86 8.31 -11.53
C PHE A 20 14.31 7.92 -11.21
N LEU A 21 14.55 6.64 -10.93
CA LEU A 21 15.90 6.12 -10.73
C LEU A 21 16.73 6.18 -12.02
N GLN A 22 16.15 5.78 -13.16
CA GLN A 22 16.83 5.84 -14.47
C GLN A 22 17.16 7.26 -14.92
N LEU A 23 16.34 8.24 -14.56
CA LEU A 23 16.58 9.66 -14.83
C LEU A 23 17.63 10.30 -13.90
N GLY A 24 18.22 9.54 -12.97
CA GLY A 24 19.19 10.06 -12.00
C GLY A 24 18.57 10.96 -10.92
N LEU A 25 17.23 10.97 -10.79
CA LEU A 25 16.51 11.78 -9.82
C LEU A 25 16.45 11.08 -8.46
N THR A 26 17.62 10.78 -7.88
CA THR A 26 17.75 9.96 -6.66
C THR A 26 16.96 10.52 -5.46
N TRP A 27 16.90 11.85 -5.32
CA TRP A 27 16.09 12.50 -4.27
C TRP A 27 14.60 12.30 -4.48
N VAL A 28 14.12 12.41 -5.73
CA VAL A 28 12.70 12.20 -6.09
C VAL A 28 12.33 10.73 -5.94
N PHE A 29 13.23 9.82 -6.32
CA PHE A 29 13.08 8.39 -6.08
C PHE A 29 12.96 8.09 -4.57
N GLY A 30 13.87 8.61 -3.74
CA GLY A 30 13.86 8.39 -2.29
C GLY A 30 12.59 8.94 -1.63
N ALA A 31 12.20 10.18 -1.96
CA ALA A 31 10.97 10.78 -1.46
C ALA A 31 9.72 10.02 -1.95
N GLY A 32 9.69 9.63 -3.22
CA GLY A 32 8.61 8.85 -3.81
C GLY A 32 8.48 7.46 -3.18
N LEU A 33 9.60 6.81 -2.87
CA LEU A 33 9.63 5.50 -2.21
C LEU A 33 9.12 5.61 -0.77
N LEU A 34 9.50 6.66 -0.03
CA LEU A 34 8.95 6.93 1.30
C LEU A 34 7.44 7.22 1.25
N LEU A 35 6.98 8.06 0.33
CA LEU A 35 5.55 8.31 0.12
C LEU A 35 4.80 7.03 -0.24
N TYR A 36 5.39 6.19 -1.10
CA TYR A 36 4.80 4.93 -1.49
C TYR A 36 4.66 3.98 -0.29
N VAL A 37 5.73 3.77 0.49
CA VAL A 37 5.73 2.83 1.61
C VAL A 37 4.92 3.34 2.79
N CYS A 38 5.05 4.63 3.15
CA CYS A 38 4.47 5.17 4.37
C CYS A 38 3.05 5.69 4.19
N ILE A 39 2.63 6.06 2.97
CA ILE A 39 1.30 6.64 2.73
C ILE A 39 0.49 5.77 1.77
N TYR A 40 0.98 5.56 0.55
CA TYR A 40 0.19 4.89 -0.48
C TYR A 40 -0.11 3.42 -0.13
N ARG A 41 0.90 2.66 0.29
CA ARG A 41 0.80 1.24 0.66
C ARG A 41 -0.18 1.01 1.81
N PRO A 42 -0.09 1.71 2.96
CA PRO A 42 -1.06 1.56 4.05
C PRO A 42 -2.44 2.08 3.67
N PHE A 43 -2.54 3.12 2.84
CA PHE A 43 -3.83 3.62 2.35
C PHE A 43 -4.59 2.57 1.51
N ILE A 44 -3.94 1.96 0.53
CA ILE A 44 -4.54 0.91 -0.32
C ILE A 44 -4.90 -0.33 0.50
N THR A 45 -4.01 -0.71 1.42
CA THR A 45 -4.24 -1.82 2.35
C THR A 45 -5.44 -1.55 3.27
N GLY A 46 -5.52 -0.36 3.85
CA GLY A 46 -6.63 0.05 4.70
C GLY A 46 -7.93 0.18 3.96
N TYR A 47 -7.92 0.69 2.74
CA TYR A 47 -9.12 0.80 1.93
C TYR A 47 -9.71 -0.58 1.65
N ARG A 48 -8.86 -1.58 1.38
CA ARG A 48 -9.29 -2.96 1.22
C ARG A 48 -9.79 -3.59 2.52
N LEU A 49 -9.10 -3.37 3.64
CA LEU A 49 -9.53 -3.88 4.95
C LEU A 49 -10.86 -3.27 5.40
N LEU A 50 -11.08 -1.98 5.15
CA LEU A 50 -12.36 -1.31 5.37
C LEU A 50 -13.45 -1.91 4.49
N ALA A 51 -13.16 -2.16 3.20
CA ALA A 51 -14.11 -2.78 2.28
C ALA A 51 -14.47 -4.23 2.68
N MET A 52 -13.56 -4.92 3.37
CA MET A 52 -13.79 -6.25 3.94
C MET A 52 -14.47 -6.23 5.31
N GLY A 53 -14.68 -5.05 5.91
CA GLY A 53 -15.24 -4.91 7.26
C GLY A 53 -14.34 -5.42 8.38
N LEU A 54 -13.03 -5.62 8.10
CA LEU A 54 -12.07 -6.16 9.07
C LEU A 54 -11.53 -5.11 10.04
N ILE A 55 -11.63 -3.84 9.67
CA ILE A 55 -11.24 -2.70 10.48
C ILE A 55 -12.34 -1.63 10.46
N ARG A 56 -12.40 -0.81 11.50
CA ARG A 56 -13.24 0.40 11.52
C ARG A 56 -12.46 1.58 10.96
N ARG A 57 -13.16 2.64 10.55
CA ARG A 57 -12.53 3.89 10.06
C ARG A 57 -11.59 4.50 11.10
N GLU A 58 -11.91 4.32 12.38
CA GLU A 58 -11.12 4.75 13.53
C GLU A 58 -9.74 4.08 13.59
N ASP A 59 -9.65 2.82 13.15
CA ASP A 59 -8.41 2.03 13.15
C ASP A 59 -7.55 2.28 11.90
N PHE A 60 -8.04 3.05 10.94
CA PHE A 60 -7.35 3.29 9.68
C PHE A 60 -6.00 3.99 9.88
N SER A 61 -5.91 4.92 10.82
CA SER A 61 -4.66 5.60 11.17
C SER A 61 -3.61 4.64 11.73
N LYS A 62 -4.03 3.54 12.39
CA LYS A 62 -3.12 2.52 12.94
C LYS A 62 -2.40 1.74 11.84
N LEU A 63 -2.92 1.72 10.61
CA LEU A 63 -2.27 1.05 9.48
C LEU A 63 -1.04 1.79 8.95
N PHE A 64 -0.89 3.08 9.26
CA PHE A 64 0.32 3.82 8.97
C PHE A 64 1.50 3.36 9.84
N ILE A 65 1.22 2.62 10.92
CA ILE A 65 2.26 1.97 11.72
C ILE A 65 2.79 0.78 10.91
N PRO A 66 4.10 0.76 10.58
CA PRO A 66 4.72 -0.38 9.91
C PRO A 66 4.41 -1.67 10.68
N LEU A 67 4.14 -2.76 9.96
CA LEU A 67 3.81 -4.08 10.50
C LEU A 67 2.41 -4.25 11.11
N TYR A 68 1.63 -3.19 11.39
CA TYR A 68 0.28 -3.36 11.94
C TYR A 68 -0.66 -4.15 11.01
N SER A 69 -0.47 -3.96 9.69
CA SER A 69 -1.23 -4.67 8.66
C SER A 69 -0.90 -6.17 8.56
N THR A 70 0.21 -6.64 9.13
CA THR A 70 0.60 -8.07 9.05
C THR A 70 -0.37 -8.97 9.79
N ARG A 71 -1.04 -8.46 10.82
CA ARG A 71 -2.11 -9.17 11.54
C ARG A 71 -3.25 -9.61 10.61
N TYR A 72 -3.48 -8.86 9.53
CA TYR A 72 -4.53 -9.13 8.56
C TYR A 72 -3.99 -9.72 7.25
N PHE A 73 -2.72 -10.16 7.22
CA PHE A 73 -2.06 -10.64 6.00
C PHE A 73 -2.84 -11.79 5.35
N TYR A 74 -3.29 -12.75 6.16
CA TYR A 74 -4.08 -13.88 5.69
C TYR A 74 -5.40 -13.44 5.07
N ASP A 75 -6.15 -12.58 5.76
CA ASP A 75 -7.43 -12.08 5.26
C ASP A 75 -7.26 -11.21 3.99
N LEU A 76 -6.19 -10.42 3.93
CA LEU A 76 -5.87 -9.61 2.75
C LEU A 76 -5.48 -10.45 1.54
N HIS A 77 -4.84 -11.60 1.70
CA HIS A 77 -4.27 -12.32 0.54
C HIS A 77 -5.12 -13.54 0.14
N PHE A 78 -5.87 -14.12 1.08
CA PHE A 78 -6.53 -15.41 0.88
C PHE A 78 -8.05 -15.37 0.99
N LYS A 79 -8.67 -14.29 1.48
CA LYS A 79 -10.13 -14.14 1.41
C LYS A 79 -10.56 -13.50 0.08
N PRO A 80 -11.57 -14.08 -0.60
CA PRO A 80 -12.07 -13.59 -1.89
C PRO A 80 -12.76 -12.23 -1.80
#